data_AF-A0A0A5G7R6-F1
#
_entry.id   AF-A0A0A5G7R6-F1
#
_cell.length_a   1.000
_cell.length_b   1.000
_cell.length_c   1.000
_cell.angle_alpha   90.00
_cell.angle_beta   90.00
_cell.angle_gamma   90.00
#
_symmetry.space_group_name_H-M   'P 1'
#
loop_
_entity.id
_entity.type
_entity.pdbx_description
1 polymer ?
#
loop_
_entity_poly.entity_id
_entity_poly.type
_entity_poly.pdbx_seq_one_letter_code
_entity_poly.pdbx_strand_id
1 'polypeptide(L)'
;MHLSISTYWDLKEAEDNGVLSTTLSIKLSLWVFVFGVLLEWKSLKRLIQGQFKITWLFIPAIILTVLSFIPSYHWVSWFGVGYPFFIEMFYIPKTQPLLDAASGILFIRSISGE
;
A
#
# COMPACT_ATOMS: atom_id res chain seq x y z
N MET A 1 24.23 16.12 33.69
CA MET A 1 24.53 15.93 32.25
C MET A 1 24.55 14.43 31.92
N HIS A 2 23.42 13.74 32.12
CA HIS A 2 23.28 12.28 31.89
C HIS A 2 21.89 11.96 31.32
N LEU A 3 20.89 12.80 31.65
CA LEU A 3 19.54 12.77 31.09
C LEU A 3 19.48 13.11 29.59
N SER A 4 20.36 13.97 29.07
CA SER A 4 20.34 14.35 27.65
C SER A 4 20.83 13.25 26.70
N ILE A 5 21.72 12.37 27.18
CA ILE A 5 22.29 11.30 26.38
C ILE A 5 21.31 10.13 26.28
N SER A 6 20.68 9.71 27.39
CA SER A 6 19.65 8.66 27.34
C SER A 6 18.46 9.07 26.50
N THR A 7 17.95 10.30 26.65
CA THR A 7 16.86 10.81 25.81
C THR A 7 17.24 10.84 24.32
N TYR A 8 18.51 11.12 23.98
CA TYR A 8 18.96 11.06 22.59
C TYR A 8 18.92 9.64 22.03
N TRP A 9 19.38 8.64 22.80
CA TRP A 9 19.35 7.24 22.37
C TRP A 9 17.93 6.69 22.29
N ASP A 10 17.06 7.03 23.24
CA ASP A 10 15.64 6.63 23.22
C ASP A 10 14.90 7.19 21.99
N LEU A 11 15.19 8.44 21.61
CA LEU A 11 14.64 9.05 20.40
C LEU A 11 15.19 8.41 19.12
N LYS A 12 16.50 8.13 19.09
CA LYS A 12 17.16 7.44 17.97
C LYS A 12 16.59 6.04 17.76
N GLU A 13 16.34 5.32 18.84
CA GLU A 13 15.80 3.97 18.80
C GLU A 13 14.31 3.96 18.42
N ALA A 14 13.52 4.92 18.90
CA ALA A 14 12.14 5.10 18.43
C ALA A 14 12.06 5.46 16.94
N GLU A 15 12.98 6.31 16.46
CA GLU A 15 13.09 6.67 15.04
C GLU A 15 13.50 5.47 14.19
N ASP A 16 14.53 4.72 14.60
CA ASP A 16 15.03 3.56 13.85
C ASP A 16 13.98 2.42 13.81
N ASN A 17 13.30 2.17 14.92
CA ASN A 17 12.19 1.23 14.97
C ASN A 17 10.99 1.68 14.10
N GLY A 18 10.69 2.98 14.06
CA GLY A 18 9.65 3.55 13.20
C GLY A 18 9.98 3.45 11.71
N VAL A 19 11.23 3.70 11.33
CA VAL A 19 11.74 3.57 9.96
C VAL A 19 11.75 2.10 9.53
N LEU A 20 12.20 1.19 10.40
CA LEU A 20 12.19 -0.25 10.16
C LEU A 20 10.76 -0.76 9.95
N SER A 21 9.82 -0.35 10.81
CA SER A 21 8.40 -0.70 10.73
C SER A 21 7.77 -0.21 9.43
N THR A 22 8.02 1.05 9.06
CA THR A 22 7.51 1.64 7.81
C THR A 22 8.06 0.92 6.59
N THR A 23 9.37 0.64 6.57
CA THR A 23 10.03 -0.08 5.46
C THR A 23 9.47 -1.48 5.31
N LEU A 24 9.21 -2.17 6.42
CA LEU A 24 8.60 -3.50 6.43
C LEU A 24 7.16 -3.46 5.88
N SER A 25 6.36 -2.49 6.31
CA SER A 25 4.98 -2.31 5.84
C SER A 25 4.92 -2.06 4.33
N ILE A 26 5.75 -1.15 3.80
CA ILE A 26 5.81 -0.87 2.36
C ILE A 26 6.24 -2.11 1.57
N LYS A 27 7.25 -2.84 2.06
CA LYS A 27 7.68 -4.09 1.43
C LYS A 27 6.55 -5.12 1.40
N LEU A 28 5.81 -5.27 2.49
CA LEU A 28 4.69 -6.21 2.57
C LEU A 28 3.57 -5.81 1.60
N SER A 29 3.18 -4.53 1.58
CA SER A 29 2.21 -4.00 0.62
C SER A 29 2.64 -4.23 -0.82
N LEU A 30 3.93 -4.04 -1.14
CA LEU A 30 4.46 -4.34 -2.47
C LEU A 30 4.34 -5.82 -2.82
N TRP A 31 4.67 -6.73 -1.90
CA TRP A 31 4.51 -8.18 -2.12
C TRP A 31 3.06 -8.57 -2.36
N VAL A 32 2.14 -8.01 -1.58
CA VAL A 32 0.70 -8.28 -1.71
C VAL A 32 0.14 -7.68 -2.99
N PHE A 33 0.60 -6.50 -3.39
CA PHE A 33 0.30 -5.90 -4.69
C PHE A 33 0.73 -6.80 -5.85
N VAL A 34 1.99 -7.26 -5.84
CA VAL A 34 2.51 -8.18 -6.86
C VAL A 34 1.74 -9.49 -6.86
N PHE A 35 1.38 -10.00 -5.67
CA PHE A 35 0.52 -11.18 -5.56
C PHE A 35 -0.85 -10.95 -6.22
N GLY A 36 -1.48 -9.79 -6.01
CA GLY A 36 -2.70 -9.38 -6.70
C GLY A 36 -2.55 -9.35 -8.23
N VAL A 37 -1.44 -8.81 -8.73
CA VAL A 37 -1.10 -8.83 -10.17
C VAL A 37 -1.00 -10.28 -10.69
N LEU A 38 -0.35 -11.17 -9.95
CA LEU A 38 -0.15 -12.57 -10.33
C LEU A 38 -1.45 -13.38 -10.32
N LEU A 39 -2.40 -13.06 -9.44
CA LEU A 39 -3.72 -13.71 -9.39
C LEU A 39 -4.49 -13.53 -10.70
N GLU A 40 -4.35 -12.37 -11.34
CA GLU A 40 -4.93 -12.10 -12.66
C GLU A 40 -4.02 -12.61 -13.79
N TRP A 41 -3.79 -13.93 -13.78
CA TRP A 41 -2.91 -14.62 -14.74
C TRP A 41 -3.31 -14.39 -16.20
N LYS A 42 -4.61 -14.24 -16.50
CA LYS A 42 -5.11 -13.98 -17.85
C LYS A 42 -4.64 -12.62 -18.38
N SER A 43 -4.85 -11.57 -17.58
CA SER A 43 -4.39 -10.22 -17.87
C SER A 43 -2.86 -10.18 -17.97
N LEU A 44 -2.16 -10.83 -17.05
CA LEU A 44 -0.70 -10.89 -17.05
C LEU A 44 -0.14 -11.58 -18.30
N LYS A 45 -0.72 -12.72 -18.71
CA LYS A 45 -0.33 -13.44 -19.93
C LYS A 45 -0.47 -12.55 -21.17
N ARG A 46 -1.56 -11.78 -21.29
CA ARG A 46 -1.77 -10.85 -22.41
C ARG A 46 -0.70 -9.76 -22.46
N LEU A 47 -0.31 -9.22 -21.30
CA LEU A 47 0.75 -8.21 -21.22
C LEU A 47 2.12 -8.76 -21.61
N ILE A 48 2.46 -9.98 -21.17
CA ILE A 48 3.68 -10.68 -21.59
C ILE A 48 3.68 -10.94 -23.10
N GLN A 49 2.50 -11.18 -23.70
CA GLN A 49 2.32 -11.31 -25.14
C GLN A 49 2.31 -9.98 -25.91
N GLY A 50 2.52 -8.85 -25.22
CA GLY A 50 2.57 -7.51 -25.82
C GLY A 50 1.22 -6.89 -26.13
N GLN A 51 0.12 -7.47 -25.64
CA GLN A 51 -1.24 -6.95 -25.83
C GLN A 51 -1.55 -5.92 -24.75
N PHE A 52 -1.19 -4.66 -25.00
CA PHE A 52 -1.48 -3.54 -24.12
C PHE A 52 -2.74 -2.81 -24.59
N LYS A 53 -3.70 -2.63 -23.68
CA LYS A 53 -4.90 -1.83 -23.91
C LYS A 53 -5.27 -1.10 -22.62
N ILE A 54 -4.91 0.18 -22.55
CA ILE A 54 -5.22 1.02 -21.40
C ILE A 54 -6.72 1.37 -21.43
N THR A 55 -7.44 1.04 -20.37
CA THR A 55 -8.84 1.43 -20.17
C THR A 55 -8.95 2.62 -19.23
N TRP A 56 -10.13 3.25 -19.21
CA TRP A 56 -10.46 4.30 -18.25
C TRP A 56 -10.27 3.87 -16.78
N LEU A 57 -10.32 2.55 -16.52
CA LEU A 57 -10.06 1.94 -15.21
C LEU A 57 -8.61 2.15 -14.71
N PHE A 58 -7.71 2.60 -15.58
CA PHE A 58 -6.31 2.88 -15.22
C PHE A 58 -6.18 4.03 -14.23
N ILE A 59 -6.99 5.07 -14.37
CA ILE A 59 -7.00 6.22 -13.45
C ILE A 59 -7.39 5.80 -12.03
N PRO A 60 -8.55 5.14 -11.79
CA PRO A 60 -8.89 4.70 -10.44
C PRO A 60 -7.95 3.62 -9.92
N ALA A 61 -7.35 2.79 -10.78
CA ALA A 61 -6.34 1.82 -10.35
C ALA A 61 -5.09 2.51 -9.80
N ILE A 62 -4.56 3.53 -10.50
CA ILE A 62 -3.41 4.32 -10.01
C ILE A 62 -3.75 5.00 -8.69
N ILE A 63 -4.92 5.65 -8.59
CA ILE A 63 -5.32 6.32 -7.36
C ILE A 63 -5.34 5.31 -6.21
N LEU A 64 -5.97 4.14 -6.41
CA LEU A 64 -6.03 3.11 -5.38
C LEU A 64 -4.65 2.58 -4.99
N THR A 65 -3.76 2.36 -5.95
CA THR A 65 -2.38 1.93 -5.67
C THR A 65 -1.62 2.97 -4.86
N VAL A 66 -1.71 4.25 -5.22
CA VAL A 66 -1.06 5.32 -4.45
C VAL A 66 -1.60 5.37 -3.02
N LEU A 67 -2.93 5.22 -2.85
CA LEU A 67 -3.55 5.26 -1.53
C LEU A 67 -3.25 4.02 -0.67
N SER A 68 -3.16 2.82 -1.27
CA SER A 68 -2.94 1.57 -0.52
C SER A 68 -1.53 1.49 0.07
N PHE A 69 -0.54 2.05 -0.65
CA PHE A 69 0.86 2.09 -0.23
C PHE A 69 1.15 3.07 0.90
N ILE A 70 0.20 3.95 1.26
CA ILE A 70 0.33 4.85 2.40
C ILE A 70 0.15 4.03 3.69
N PRO A 71 1.16 3.96 4.58
CA PRO A 71 1.04 3.27 5.86
C PRO A 71 -0.19 3.70 6.68
N SER A 72 -0.84 2.73 7.32
CA SER A 72 -2.03 2.94 8.15
C SER A 72 -1.88 4.03 9.22
N TYR A 73 -0.68 4.20 9.79
CA TYR A 73 -0.43 5.23 10.81
C TYR A 73 -0.60 6.66 10.28
N HIS A 74 -0.30 6.91 9.00
CA HIS A 74 -0.50 8.23 8.40
C HIS A 74 -1.98 8.55 8.26
N TRP A 75 -2.81 7.56 7.91
CA TRP A 75 -4.26 7.74 7.84
C TRP A 75 -4.87 8.10 9.19
N VAL A 76 -4.42 7.46 10.26
CA VAL A 76 -4.82 7.80 11.63
C VAL A 76 -4.31 9.19 12.03
N SER A 77 -3.08 9.57 11.62
CA SER A 77 -2.53 10.89 11.93
C SER A 77 -3.22 12.03 11.18
N TRP A 78 -3.67 11.80 9.94
CA TRP A 78 -4.28 12.84 9.10
C TRP A 78 -5.76 13.03 9.42
N PHE A 79 -6.48 11.93 9.61
CA PHE A 79 -7.92 11.99 9.81
C PHE A 79 -8.27 11.85 11.29
N GLY A 80 -7.59 11.02 12.07
CA GLY A 80 -8.02 10.66 13.43
C GLY A 80 -8.90 9.41 13.43
N VAL A 81 -9.64 9.18 14.53
CA VAL A 81 -10.47 7.98 14.73
C VAL A 81 -11.96 8.37 14.59
N GLY A 82 -12.79 7.50 14.00
CA GLY A 82 -14.25 7.72 13.85
C GLY A 82 -14.68 8.43 12.55
N TYR A 83 -13.88 8.30 11.49
CA TYR A 83 -14.15 8.86 10.17
C TYR A 83 -14.93 7.89 9.28
N PRO A 84 -15.41 8.32 8.10
CA PRO A 84 -16.23 7.47 7.23
C PRO A 84 -15.56 6.13 6.90
N PHE A 85 -16.37 5.07 6.75
CA PHE A 85 -15.94 3.68 6.50
C PHE A 85 -14.82 3.50 5.46
N PHE A 86 -14.81 4.33 4.41
CA PHE A 86 -13.77 4.26 3.38
C PHE A 86 -12.38 4.66 3.87
N ILE A 87 -12.27 5.57 4.85
CA ILE A 87 -11.00 5.91 5.51
C ILE A 87 -10.60 4.82 6.50
N GLU A 88 -11.59 4.18 7.14
CA GLU A 88 -11.34 3.10 8.10
C GLU A 88 -10.66 1.88 7.47
N MET A 89 -11.00 1.58 6.22
CA MET A 89 -10.37 0.50 5.45
C MET A 89 -8.86 0.68 5.25
N PHE A 90 -8.36 1.92 5.24
CA PHE A 90 -6.92 2.18 5.04
C PHE A 90 -6.10 2.10 6.33
N TYR A 91 -6.72 2.20 7.52
CA TYR A 91 -5.98 2.05 8.77
C TYR A 91 -6.15 0.69 9.45
N ILE A 92 -7.23 -0.04 9.18
CA ILE A 92 -7.43 -1.37 9.77
C ILE A 92 -6.36 -2.33 9.19
N PRO A 93 -5.46 -2.91 10.02
CA PRO A 93 -4.35 -3.73 9.52
C PRO A 93 -4.77 -4.97 8.72
N LYS A 94 -6.01 -5.45 8.94
CA LYS A 94 -6.57 -6.62 8.24
C LYS A 94 -7.06 -6.30 6.83
N THR A 95 -7.47 -5.07 6.55
CA THR A 95 -8.05 -4.67 5.25
C THR A 95 -7.00 -4.13 4.30
N GLN A 96 -5.88 -3.61 4.81
CA GLN A 96 -4.79 -3.07 4.00
C GLN A 96 -4.23 -4.08 2.97
N PRO A 97 -3.94 -5.35 3.32
CA PRO A 97 -3.53 -6.35 2.32
C PRO A 97 -4.60 -6.62 1.25
N LEU A 98 -5.88 -6.52 1.61
CA LEU A 98 -6.97 -6.68 0.66
C LEU A 98 -6.98 -5.55 -0.38
N LEU A 99 -6.75 -4.31 0.07
CA LEU A 99 -6.62 -3.13 -0.79
C LEU A 99 -5.38 -3.22 -1.67
N ASP A 100 -4.25 -3.67 -1.12
CA ASP A 100 -3.01 -3.86 -1.87
C ASP A 100 -3.21 -4.89 -2.99
N ALA A 101 -3.81 -6.05 -2.69
CA ALA A 101 -4.11 -7.07 -3.68
C ALA A 101 -5.12 -6.58 -4.72
N ALA A 102 -6.20 -5.91 -4.29
CA ALA A 102 -7.21 -5.35 -5.18
C ALA A 102 -6.63 -4.28 -6.12
N SER A 103 -5.71 -3.46 -5.62
CA SER A 103 -5.01 -2.46 -6.43
C SER A 103 -4.11 -3.11 -7.48
N GLY A 104 -3.42 -4.22 -7.14
CA GLY A 104 -2.65 -5.01 -8.11
C GLY A 104 -3.52 -5.64 -9.21
N ILE A 105 -4.65 -6.22 -8.82
CA ILE A 105 -5.67 -6.78 -9.74
C ILE A 105 -6.19 -5.69 -10.69
N LEU A 106 -6.63 -4.55 -10.15
CA LEU A 106 -7.17 -3.46 -10.95
C LEU A 106 -6.11 -2.86 -11.87
N PHE A 107 -4.88 -2.72 -11.39
CA PHE A 107 -3.76 -2.23 -12.18
C PHE A 107 -3.53 -3.11 -13.41
N ILE A 108 -3.38 -4.43 -13.23
CA ILE A 108 -3.07 -5.32 -14.36
C ILE A 108 -4.23 -5.44 -15.35
N ARG A 109 -5.48 -5.45 -14.86
CA ARG A 109 -6.69 -5.46 -15.71
C ARG A 109 -6.84 -4.18 -16.52
N SER A 110 -6.55 -3.03 -15.90
CA SER A 110 -6.66 -1.73 -16.57
C SER A 110 -5.68 -1.56 -17.73
N ILE A 111 -4.53 -2.25 -17.69
CA ILE A 111 -3.51 -2.24 -18.75
C ILE A 111 -3.77 -3.35 -19.78
N SER A 112 -4.37 -4.47 -19.36
CA SER A 112 -4.76 -5.57 -20.26
C SER A 112 -6.07 -5.29 -21.03
N GLY A 113 -6.88 -4.35 -20.53
CA GLY A 113 -8.15 -3.95 -21.11
C GLY A 113 -9.33 -4.87 -20.78
N GLU A 114 -9.29 -5.51 -19.61
CA GLU A 114 -10.34 -6.36 -19.01
C GLU A 114 -11.14 -5.68 -17.88
#